data_AF-A0A086ADP3-F1
#
_entry.id   AF-A0A086ADP3-F1
#
_cell.length_a   1.000
_cell.length_b   1.000
_cell.length_c   1.000
_cell.angle_alpha   90.00
_cell.angle_beta   90.00
_cell.angle_gamma   90.00
#
_symmetry.space_group_name_H-M   'P 1'
#
loop_
_entity.id
_entity.type
_entity.pdbx_description
1 polymer ?
#
loop_
_entity_poly.entity_id
_entity_poly.type
_entity_poly.pdbx_seq_one_letter_code
_entity_poly.pdbx_strand_id
1 'polypeptide(L)'
;MKNILPFILLFLCLSAYSQNRKKDTLSSGMPDCTESRKNDSIYFKKITNEGRKTDYKLLNKLIIEQLIPENIPSKDLVIYLSEKVVALICPEGSDWCASGINVKNPNYNESHFWTPQTLKIFNQHFNKNIIPKKIEIGGSYALQYIDKEHPFTNESTQEYILRQDTGEYLQKKYHVVHNKDHTPVNLALSNSILMNFFNSLDQKVMVIVKYNHVGNRGKEQRMTFQYTNKKWNLISHEAFDLN
;
A
#
# COMPACT_ATOMS: atom_id res chain seq x y z
N MET A 1 -52.85 -43.86 -26.49
CA MET A 1 -51.47 -43.52 -26.09
C MET A 1 -51.35 -42.01 -26.11
N LYS A 2 -51.33 -41.37 -24.93
CA LYS A 2 -51.32 -39.91 -24.80
C LYS A 2 -49.94 -39.37 -25.22
N ASN A 3 -49.93 -38.24 -25.91
CA ASN A 3 -48.78 -37.58 -26.52
C ASN A 3 -47.61 -37.39 -25.54
N ILE A 4 -46.59 -38.26 -25.61
CA ILE A 4 -45.32 -38.16 -24.85
C ILE A 4 -44.34 -37.20 -25.54
N LEU A 5 -44.49 -37.00 -26.86
CA LEU A 5 -43.64 -36.14 -27.69
C LEU A 5 -43.48 -34.69 -27.18
N PRO A 6 -44.53 -33.97 -26.71
CA PRO A 6 -44.36 -32.61 -26.19
C PRO A 6 -43.56 -32.55 -24.89
N PHE A 7 -43.59 -33.61 -24.07
CA PHE A 7 -42.81 -33.69 -22.83
C PHE A 7 -41.31 -33.85 -23.10
N ILE A 8 -40.95 -34.64 -24.11
CA ILE A 8 -39.55 -34.86 -24.52
C ILE A 8 -38.97 -33.56 -25.12
N LEU A 9 -39.75 -32.84 -25.92
CA LEU A 9 -39.32 -31.54 -26.47
C LEU A 9 -39.10 -30.49 -25.39
N LEU A 10 -39.96 -30.43 -24.36
CA LEU A 10 -39.78 -29.50 -23.24
C LEU A 10 -38.49 -29.81 -22.45
N PHE A 11 -38.19 -31.10 -22.26
CA PHE A 11 -37.00 -31.55 -21.54
C PHE A 11 -35.70 -31.23 -22.30
N LEU A 12 -35.72 -31.35 -23.63
CA LEU A 12 -34.60 -30.98 -24.50
C LEU A 12 -34.36 -29.46 -24.55
N CYS A 13 -35.42 -28.65 -24.51
CA CYS A 13 -35.30 -27.19 -24.44
C CYS A 13 -34.71 -26.72 -23.10
N LEU A 14 -35.08 -27.36 -21.98
CA LEU A 14 -34.56 -27.01 -20.65
C LEU A 14 -33.09 -27.43 -20.47
N SER A 15 -32.66 -28.55 -21.05
CA SER A 15 -31.25 -28.98 -20.99
C SER A 15 -30.34 -28.14 -21.89
N ALA A 16 -30.80 -27.66 -23.04
CA ALA A 16 -30.07 -26.71 -23.88
C ALA A 16 -29.90 -25.33 -23.22
N TYR A 17 -30.89 -24.87 -22.43
CA TYR A 17 -30.78 -23.62 -21.66
C TYR A 17 -29.78 -23.71 -20.51
N SER A 18 -29.63 -24.90 -19.90
CA SER A 18 -28.66 -25.18 -18.85
C SER A 18 -27.21 -25.13 -19.36
N GLN A 19 -26.96 -25.61 -20.58
CA GLN A 19 -25.61 -25.65 -21.17
C GLN A 19 -25.10 -24.30 -21.70
N ASN A 20 -25.97 -23.29 -21.87
CA ASN A 20 -25.60 -21.96 -22.34
C ASN A 20 -25.31 -20.93 -21.22
N ARG A 21 -25.35 -21.34 -19.94
CA ARG A 21 -24.72 -20.51 -18.90
C ARG A 21 -23.21 -20.54 -19.14
N LYS A 22 -22.61 -19.37 -19.41
CA LYS A 22 -21.15 -19.23 -19.45
C LYS A 22 -20.60 -19.89 -18.19
N LYS A 23 -19.63 -20.79 -18.40
CA LYS A 23 -19.01 -21.68 -17.40
C LYS A 23 -18.55 -20.94 -16.12
N ASP A 24 -18.39 -19.63 -16.23
CA ASP A 24 -17.76 -18.76 -15.25
C ASP A 24 -18.76 -17.89 -14.47
N THR A 25 -20.04 -18.26 -14.40
CA THR A 25 -21.04 -17.53 -13.58
C THR A 25 -21.70 -18.46 -12.58
N LEU A 26 -21.56 -18.15 -11.28
CA LEU A 26 -22.29 -18.82 -10.21
C LEU A 26 -23.80 -18.65 -10.41
N SER A 27 -24.60 -19.49 -9.75
CA SER A 27 -26.07 -19.43 -9.81
C SER A 27 -26.67 -18.07 -9.43
N SER A 28 -25.89 -17.23 -8.73
CA SER A 28 -26.18 -15.86 -8.29
C SER A 28 -25.85 -14.76 -9.32
N GLY A 29 -25.32 -15.09 -10.50
CA GLY A 29 -24.88 -14.10 -11.49
C GLY A 29 -23.50 -13.47 -11.20
N MET A 30 -22.82 -13.91 -10.13
CA MET A 30 -21.46 -13.50 -9.82
C MET A 30 -20.42 -14.28 -10.63
N PRO A 31 -19.29 -13.68 -11.02
CA PRO A 31 -18.19 -14.40 -11.68
C PRO A 31 -17.62 -15.51 -10.78
N ASP A 32 -17.29 -16.66 -11.35
CA ASP A 32 -16.54 -17.72 -10.66
C ASP A 32 -15.07 -17.32 -10.53
N CYS A 33 -14.68 -17.01 -9.30
CA CYS A 33 -13.35 -16.52 -8.96
C CYS A 33 -12.35 -17.63 -8.61
N THR A 34 -12.73 -18.91 -8.76
CA THR A 34 -11.92 -20.04 -8.28
C THR A 34 -10.54 -20.07 -8.94
N GLU A 35 -10.48 -19.89 -10.27
CA GLU A 35 -9.21 -19.91 -11.00
C GLU A 35 -8.34 -18.70 -10.69
N SER A 36 -8.93 -17.50 -10.63
CA SER A 36 -8.21 -16.27 -10.24
C SER A 36 -7.58 -16.42 -8.85
N ARG A 37 -8.34 -16.92 -7.87
CA ARG A 37 -7.83 -17.16 -6.51
C ARG A 37 -6.72 -18.20 -6.48
N LYS A 38 -6.80 -19.24 -7.31
CA LYS A 38 -5.74 -20.25 -7.45
C LYS A 38 -4.47 -19.63 -8.02
N ASN A 39 -4.57 -18.82 -9.08
CA ASN A 39 -3.45 -18.15 -9.70
C ASN A 39 -2.79 -17.14 -8.75
N ASP A 40 -3.59 -16.35 -8.02
CA ASP A 40 -3.09 -15.44 -6.98
C ASP A 40 -2.36 -16.17 -5.87
N SER A 41 -2.87 -17.34 -5.43
CA SER A 41 -2.19 -18.18 -4.44
C SER A 41 -0.84 -18.69 -4.95
N ILE A 42 -0.76 -19.12 -6.20
CA ILE A 42 0.49 -19.56 -6.83
C ILE A 42 1.49 -18.39 -6.92
N TYR A 43 1.03 -17.23 -7.39
CA TYR A 43 1.83 -16.01 -7.50
C TYR A 43 2.35 -15.56 -6.13
N PHE A 44 1.48 -15.50 -5.12
CA PHE A 44 1.83 -15.18 -3.74
C PHE A 44 2.90 -16.11 -3.18
N LYS A 45 2.75 -17.43 -3.40
CA LYS A 45 3.74 -18.43 -2.96
C LYS A 45 5.09 -18.21 -3.63
N LYS A 46 5.11 -17.92 -4.94
CA LYS A 46 6.35 -17.65 -5.68
C LYS A 46 7.07 -16.42 -5.12
N ILE A 47 6.37 -15.30 -4.99
CA ILE A 47 6.94 -14.07 -4.42
C ILE A 47 7.43 -14.31 -2.99
N THR A 48 6.64 -14.98 -2.15
CA THR A 48 7.06 -15.29 -0.78
C THR A 48 8.35 -16.11 -0.73
N ASN A 49 8.48 -17.11 -1.62
CA ASN A 49 9.67 -17.94 -1.71
C ASN A 49 10.90 -17.17 -2.21
N GLU A 50 10.72 -16.27 -3.18
CA GLU A 50 11.78 -15.35 -3.63
C GLU A 50 12.21 -14.42 -2.49
N GLY A 51 11.23 -13.86 -1.76
CA GLY A 51 11.48 -12.92 -0.66
C GLY A 51 12.30 -13.48 0.48
N ARG A 52 12.13 -14.77 0.80
CA ARG A 52 12.96 -15.47 1.80
C ARG A 52 14.45 -15.50 1.44
N LYS A 53 14.81 -15.30 0.17
CA LYS A 53 16.20 -15.28 -0.34
C LYS A 53 16.72 -13.87 -0.57
N THR A 54 15.93 -12.84 -0.25
CA THR A 54 16.23 -11.45 -0.53
C THR A 54 16.67 -10.73 0.75
N ASP A 55 17.77 -9.99 0.69
CA ASP A 55 18.20 -9.13 1.81
C ASP A 55 17.68 -7.71 1.62
N TYR A 56 16.70 -7.30 2.42
CA TYR A 56 16.08 -5.98 2.34
C TYR A 56 16.80 -4.89 3.14
N LYS A 57 17.86 -5.22 3.91
CA LYS A 57 18.48 -4.27 4.86
C LYS A 57 18.94 -2.96 4.23
N LEU A 58 19.44 -3.00 3.00
CA LEU A 58 19.96 -1.83 2.29
C LEU A 58 18.90 -1.10 1.46
N LEU A 59 17.74 -1.71 1.23
CA LEU A 59 16.72 -1.17 0.34
C LEU A 59 16.15 0.17 0.86
N ASN A 60 15.93 0.28 2.18
CA ASN A 60 15.40 1.51 2.80
C ASN A 60 16.27 2.73 2.49
N LYS A 61 17.60 2.55 2.59
CA LYS A 61 18.57 3.61 2.33
C LYS A 61 18.54 4.03 0.85
N LEU A 62 18.54 3.05 -0.07
CA LEU A 62 18.46 3.33 -1.51
C LEU A 62 17.18 4.08 -1.85
N ILE A 63 16.03 3.68 -1.31
CA ILE A 63 14.76 4.39 -1.54
C ILE A 63 14.86 5.84 -1.11
N ILE A 64 15.40 6.13 0.08
CA ILE A 64 15.56 7.49 0.60
C ILE A 64 16.44 8.33 -0.33
N GLU A 65 17.58 7.79 -0.76
CA GLU A 65 18.53 8.47 -1.65
C GLU A 65 17.94 8.83 -3.03
N GLN A 66 16.85 8.18 -3.44
CA GLN A 66 16.22 8.42 -4.73
C GLN A 66 15.02 9.38 -4.66
N LEU A 67 14.55 9.78 -3.46
CA LEU A 67 13.45 10.73 -3.32
C LEU A 67 13.87 12.12 -3.81
N ILE A 68 12.92 12.86 -4.40
CA ILE A 68 13.15 14.20 -4.97
C ILE A 68 12.97 15.28 -3.89
N PRO A 69 14.06 15.92 -3.38
CA PRO A 69 13.97 16.89 -2.29
C PRO A 69 13.15 18.14 -2.64
N GLU A 70 13.14 18.54 -3.91
CA GLU A 70 12.42 19.72 -4.42
C GLU A 70 10.90 19.58 -4.27
N ASN A 71 10.39 18.36 -4.12
CA ASN A 71 8.97 18.10 -3.89
C ASN A 71 8.56 18.26 -2.41
N ILE A 72 9.52 18.44 -1.52
CA ILE A 72 9.33 18.64 -0.08
C ILE A 72 10.18 19.83 0.43
N PRO A 73 9.99 21.05 -0.07
CA PRO A 73 10.85 22.18 0.28
C PRO A 73 10.75 22.63 1.75
N SER A 74 9.62 22.37 2.43
CA SER A 74 9.37 22.79 3.81
C SER A 74 10.32 22.14 4.81
N LYS A 75 10.59 22.83 5.92
CA LYS A 75 11.35 22.27 7.06
C LYS A 75 10.57 21.17 7.80
N ASP A 76 9.25 21.20 7.70
CA ASP A 76 8.35 20.26 8.36
C ASP A 76 7.77 19.29 7.33
N LEU A 77 7.85 17.99 7.64
CA LEU A 77 7.37 16.91 6.79
C LEU A 77 6.44 15.99 7.56
N VAL A 78 5.20 15.92 7.10
CA VAL A 78 4.25 14.89 7.53
C VAL A 78 4.53 13.61 6.74
N ILE A 79 4.80 12.51 7.43
CA ILE A 79 4.89 11.19 6.80
C ILE A 79 3.62 10.41 7.11
N TYR A 80 2.97 9.90 6.08
CA TYR A 80 1.80 9.06 6.24
C TYR A 80 2.21 7.60 6.29
N LEU A 81 1.91 6.95 7.41
CA LEU A 81 2.04 5.52 7.62
C LEU A 81 0.69 4.86 7.36
N SER A 82 0.58 4.08 6.29
CA SER A 82 -0.57 3.23 6.00
C SER A 82 -0.30 1.81 6.49
N GLU A 83 -1.07 1.36 7.46
CA GLU A 83 -0.89 0.03 8.04
C GLU A 83 -1.45 -1.08 7.18
N LYS A 84 -2.33 -0.75 6.23
CA LYS A 84 -3.03 -1.74 5.43
C LYS A 84 -3.41 -1.25 4.03
N VAL A 85 -2.98 -2.07 3.08
CA VAL A 85 -3.75 -2.47 1.91
C VAL A 85 -4.95 -3.28 2.41
N VAL A 86 -6.15 -2.69 2.33
CA VAL A 86 -7.39 -3.48 2.33
C VAL A 86 -8.12 -3.17 1.03
N ALA A 87 -8.28 -4.22 0.23
CA ALA A 87 -9.33 -4.31 -0.77
C ALA A 87 -10.69 -4.31 -0.04
N LEU A 88 -11.18 -3.14 0.34
CA LEU A 88 -12.57 -2.93 0.75
C LEU A 88 -13.02 -1.55 0.29
N ILE A 89 -13.30 -1.46 -1.00
CA ILE A 89 -14.53 -0.80 -1.45
C ILE A 89 -15.04 -1.73 -2.55
N CYS A 90 -16.02 -2.57 -2.23
CA CYS A 90 -16.91 -3.11 -3.25
C CYS A 90 -17.92 -1.99 -3.52
N PRO A 91 -17.91 -1.33 -4.69
CA PRO A 91 -19.14 -0.73 -5.16
C PRO A 91 -20.16 -1.85 -5.28
N GLU A 92 -21.34 -1.67 -4.71
CA GLU A 92 -22.49 -2.51 -5.06
C GLU A 92 -22.58 -2.59 -6.59
N GLY A 93 -22.45 -3.79 -7.15
CA GLY A 93 -22.53 -4.01 -8.61
C GLY A 93 -21.21 -4.15 -9.38
N SER A 94 -20.04 -4.24 -8.75
CA SER A 94 -18.80 -4.58 -9.49
C SER A 94 -18.61 -6.09 -9.64
N ASP A 95 -18.52 -6.58 -10.88
CA ASP A 95 -18.12 -7.94 -11.27
C ASP A 95 -16.63 -8.24 -10.95
N TRP A 96 -16.22 -8.11 -9.69
CA TRP A 96 -14.82 -8.25 -9.30
C TRP A 96 -14.59 -9.40 -8.32
N CYS A 97 -13.74 -10.32 -8.77
CA CYS A 97 -13.12 -11.34 -7.93
C CYS A 97 -12.13 -10.69 -6.96
N ALA A 98 -12.63 -10.10 -5.87
CA ALA A 98 -11.78 -9.64 -4.79
C ALA A 98 -10.94 -10.82 -4.28
N SER A 99 -9.65 -10.84 -4.59
CA SER A 99 -8.75 -11.83 -4.01
C SER A 99 -8.48 -11.42 -2.57
N GLY A 100 -9.02 -12.21 -1.64
CA GLY A 100 -8.87 -12.00 -0.19
C GLY A 100 -7.44 -12.24 0.33
N ILE A 101 -6.47 -12.37 -0.56
CA ILE A 101 -5.07 -12.45 -0.20
C ILE A 101 -4.54 -11.02 -0.26
N ASN A 102 -3.86 -10.58 0.79
CA ASN A 102 -3.13 -9.31 0.76
C ASN A 102 -1.88 -9.45 -0.13
N VAL A 103 -2.09 -9.73 -1.43
CA VAL A 103 -1.03 -10.11 -2.40
C VAL A 103 -0.11 -8.94 -2.72
N LYS A 104 -0.53 -7.71 -2.45
CA LYS A 104 0.22 -6.55 -2.91
C LYS A 104 1.61 -6.48 -2.26
N ASN A 105 1.78 -6.94 -1.02
CA ASN A 105 3.06 -6.83 -0.31
C ASN A 105 3.44 -7.95 0.69
N PRO A 106 3.61 -9.21 0.24
CA PRO A 106 3.99 -10.31 1.12
C PRO A 106 5.38 -10.18 1.77
N ASN A 107 6.32 -9.48 1.12
CA ASN A 107 7.73 -9.50 1.58
C ASN A 107 8.19 -8.16 2.13
N TYR A 108 8.08 -7.09 1.34
CA TYR A 108 8.56 -5.77 1.71
C TYR A 108 7.42 -4.76 1.68
N ASN A 109 7.20 -4.06 2.80
CA ASN A 109 6.05 -3.17 2.98
C ASN A 109 6.40 -2.02 3.91
N GLU A 110 5.40 -1.21 4.26
CA GLU A 110 5.53 -0.06 5.16
C GLU A 110 6.18 -0.40 6.49
N SER A 111 5.81 -1.51 7.13
CA SER A 111 6.41 -1.92 8.41
C SER A 111 7.88 -2.30 8.29
N HIS A 112 8.34 -2.71 7.11
CA HIS A 112 9.76 -2.97 6.82
C HIS A 112 10.52 -1.68 6.51
N PHE A 113 9.87 -0.73 5.83
CA PHE A 113 10.46 0.54 5.49
C PHE A 113 10.51 1.48 6.69
N TRP A 114 9.38 1.78 7.32
CA TRP A 114 9.27 2.68 8.47
C TRP A 114 9.75 1.99 9.75
N THR A 115 11.06 2.06 9.97
CA THR A 115 11.74 1.63 11.20
C THR A 115 12.37 2.83 11.91
N PRO A 116 12.76 2.73 13.19
CA PRO A 116 13.50 3.79 13.86
C PRO A 116 14.78 4.20 13.11
N GLN A 117 15.47 3.24 12.51
CA GLN A 117 16.68 3.47 11.72
C GLN A 117 16.37 4.24 10.44
N THR A 118 15.30 3.87 9.72
CA THR A 118 14.89 4.58 8.50
C THR A 118 14.48 6.01 8.83
N LEU A 119 13.72 6.26 9.90
CA LEU A 119 13.33 7.61 10.32
C LEU A 119 14.56 8.48 10.63
N LYS A 120 15.57 7.92 11.28
CA LYS A 120 16.85 8.60 11.52
C LYS A 120 17.60 8.91 10.23
N ILE A 121 17.73 7.95 9.31
CA ILE A 121 18.37 8.16 8.01
C ILE A 121 17.62 9.24 7.21
N PHE A 122 16.30 9.17 7.21
CA PHE A 122 15.43 10.13 6.53
C PHE A 122 15.65 11.55 7.08
N ASN A 123 15.60 11.70 8.40
CA ASN A 123 15.85 12.97 9.09
C ASN A 123 17.25 13.50 8.80
N GLN A 124 18.28 12.64 8.82
CA GLN A 124 19.65 13.03 8.52
C GLN A 124 19.87 13.47 7.08
N HIS A 125 19.20 12.82 6.12
CA HIS A 125 19.32 13.07 4.68
C HIS A 125 18.63 14.38 4.29
N PHE A 126 17.42 14.65 4.80
CA PHE A 126 16.66 15.86 4.43
C PHE A 126 16.75 17.01 5.43
N ASN A 127 17.26 16.78 6.65
CA ASN A 127 17.26 17.73 7.77
C ASN A 127 15.88 18.36 8.06
N LYS A 128 14.84 17.52 8.18
CA LYS A 128 13.44 17.96 8.39
C LYS A 128 12.89 17.50 9.73
N ASN A 129 12.02 18.31 10.32
CA ASN A 129 11.13 17.85 11.38
C ASN A 129 10.16 16.84 10.77
N ILE A 130 10.18 15.59 11.26
CA ILE A 130 9.31 14.53 10.76
C ILE A 130 8.15 14.36 11.73
N ILE A 131 6.91 14.48 11.21
CA ILE A 131 5.67 14.31 11.97
C ILE A 131 4.93 13.08 11.43
N PRO A 132 5.01 11.93 12.11
CA PRO A 132 4.29 10.73 11.70
C PRO A 132 2.77 10.89 11.89
N LYS A 133 2.02 10.51 10.85
CA LYS A 133 0.56 10.35 10.89
C LYS A 133 0.18 8.98 10.38
N LYS A 134 -0.80 8.37 11.03
CA LYS A 134 -1.42 7.13 10.58
C LYS A 134 -2.61 7.43 9.68
N ILE A 135 -2.74 6.65 8.61
CA ILE A 135 -3.97 6.59 7.80
C ILE A 135 -4.79 5.40 8.29
N GLU A 136 -5.96 5.65 8.86
CA GLU A 136 -6.95 4.62 9.15
C GLU A 136 -7.97 4.52 8.02
N ILE A 137 -8.09 3.31 7.47
CA ILE A 137 -9.06 2.98 6.42
C ILE A 137 -10.20 2.19 7.07
N GLY A 138 -11.29 2.89 7.41
CA GLY A 138 -12.53 2.28 7.90
C GLY A 138 -13.69 3.25 7.79
N GLY A 139 -14.64 3.02 6.87
CA GLY A 139 -15.87 3.83 6.63
C GLY A 139 -15.66 5.29 6.17
N SER A 140 -14.62 5.95 6.67
CA SER A 140 -14.12 7.28 6.32
C SER A 140 -12.60 7.26 6.42
N TYR A 141 -11.91 8.01 5.55
CA TYR A 141 -10.46 8.17 5.64
C TYR A 141 -10.14 9.06 6.85
N ALA A 142 -9.72 8.45 7.95
CA ALA A 142 -9.32 9.19 9.14
C ALA A 142 -7.79 9.33 9.18
N LEU A 143 -7.30 10.57 9.25
CA LEU A 143 -5.91 10.88 9.53
C LEU A 143 -5.75 11.13 11.02
N GLN A 144 -4.92 10.33 11.68
CA GLN A 144 -4.68 10.42 13.12
C GLN A 144 -3.19 10.55 13.39
N TYR A 145 -2.86 11.21 14.49
CA TYR A 145 -1.50 11.15 15.02
C TYR A 145 -1.29 9.80 15.70
N ILE A 146 -0.05 9.31 15.68
CA ILE A 146 0.28 8.05 16.33
C ILE A 146 0.34 8.30 17.83
N ASP A 147 -0.44 7.54 18.57
CA ASP A 147 -0.48 7.56 20.04
C ASP A 147 -0.69 6.12 20.57
N LYS A 148 -1.11 5.98 21.83
CA LYS A 148 -1.39 4.66 22.44
C LYS A 148 -2.74 4.07 22.01
N GLU A 149 -3.70 4.92 21.65
CA GLU A 149 -5.04 4.54 21.21
C GLU A 149 -5.07 4.22 19.72
N HIS A 150 -4.16 4.82 18.96
CA HIS A 150 -3.99 4.68 17.52
C HIS A 150 -2.59 4.14 17.20
N PRO A 151 -2.32 2.85 17.52
CA PRO A 151 -0.99 2.26 17.41
C PRO A 151 -0.53 2.11 15.97
N PHE A 152 0.79 1.98 15.80
CA PHE A 152 1.42 1.57 14.54
C PHE A 152 1.93 0.12 14.66
N THR A 153 1.76 -0.67 13.60
CA THR A 153 1.88 -2.13 13.59
C THR A 153 3.30 -2.56 13.87
N ASN A 154 4.28 -1.75 13.45
CA ASN A 154 5.65 -1.91 13.89
C ASN A 154 5.81 -1.29 15.29
N GLU A 155 5.68 -2.14 16.31
CA GLU A 155 5.78 -1.74 17.73
C GLU A 155 7.08 -0.98 18.03
N SER A 156 8.22 -1.42 17.50
CA SER A 156 9.50 -0.75 17.71
C SER A 156 9.52 0.69 17.17
N THR A 157 8.79 0.92 16.07
CA THR A 157 8.63 2.24 15.45
C THR A 157 7.64 3.08 16.24
N GLN A 158 6.52 2.49 16.67
CA GLN A 158 5.58 3.16 17.55
C GLN A 158 6.29 3.63 18.82
N GLU A 159 6.98 2.75 19.54
CA GLU A 159 7.72 3.11 20.75
C GLU A 159 8.74 4.22 20.49
N TYR A 160 9.48 4.14 19.39
CA TYR A 160 10.42 5.18 19.01
C TYR A 160 9.73 6.53 18.84
N ILE A 161 8.60 6.58 18.14
CA ILE A 161 7.80 7.79 17.91
C ILE A 161 7.25 8.35 19.23
N LEU A 162 6.67 7.50 20.09
CA LEU A 162 6.07 7.91 21.36
C LEU A 162 7.07 8.49 22.37
N ARG A 163 8.37 8.17 22.22
CA ARG A 163 9.46 8.73 23.03
C ARG A 163 9.98 10.06 22.52
N GLN A 164 9.54 10.53 21.36
CA GLN A 164 9.96 11.82 20.82
C GLN A 164 9.18 12.97 21.47
N ASP A 165 9.72 14.18 21.29
CA ASP A 165 9.09 15.42 21.72
C ASP A 165 7.67 15.55 21.15
N THR A 166 6.84 16.28 21.88
CA THR A 166 5.44 16.48 21.53
C THR A 166 5.17 17.94 21.19
N GLY A 167 4.24 18.15 20.26
CA GLY A 167 3.63 19.45 20.01
C GLY A 167 2.11 19.33 20.00
N GLU A 168 1.44 20.46 19.81
CA GLU A 168 -0.02 20.53 19.74
C GLU A 168 -0.45 21.34 18.53
N TYR A 169 -1.43 20.83 17.77
CA TYR A 169 -2.02 21.53 16.64
C TYR A 169 -3.51 21.22 16.56
N LEU A 170 -4.33 22.27 16.55
CA LEU A 170 -5.80 22.15 16.59
C LEU A 170 -6.27 21.23 17.73
N GLN A 171 -5.75 21.44 18.94
CA GLN A 171 -6.05 20.65 20.15
C GLN A 171 -5.68 19.16 20.07
N LYS A 172 -4.91 18.76 19.05
CA LYS A 172 -4.41 17.39 18.90
C LYS A 172 -2.91 17.35 19.15
N LYS A 173 -2.49 16.45 20.03
CA LYS A 173 -1.08 16.19 20.30
C LYS A 173 -0.46 15.40 19.16
N TYR A 174 0.79 15.69 18.86
CA TYR A 174 1.59 14.95 17.89
C TYR A 174 3.01 14.75 18.39
N HIS A 175 3.68 13.73 17.88
CA HIS A 175 5.10 13.48 18.12
C HIS A 175 5.93 13.99 16.95
N VAL A 176 7.13 14.50 17.23
CA VAL A 176 8.05 15.03 16.22
C VAL A 176 9.47 14.48 16.39
N VAL A 177 10.02 13.91 15.31
CA VAL A 177 11.47 13.69 15.22
C VAL A 177 12.10 14.98 14.70
N HIS A 178 12.73 15.74 15.60
CA HIS A 178 13.31 17.04 15.27
C HIS A 178 14.44 16.93 14.25
N ASN A 179 14.57 17.96 13.40
CA ASN A 179 15.78 18.16 12.61
C ASN A 179 17.00 18.45 13.50
N LYS A 180 18.19 18.45 12.90
CA LYS A 180 19.46 18.65 13.64
C LYS A 180 19.51 19.99 14.37
N ASP A 181 18.80 20.97 13.84
CA ASP A 181 18.78 22.35 14.34
C ASP A 181 17.67 22.60 15.38
N HIS A 182 16.84 21.58 15.68
CA HIS A 182 15.68 21.66 16.58
C HIS A 182 14.77 22.87 16.28
N THR A 183 14.53 23.17 15.00
CA THR A 183 13.71 24.33 14.63
C THR A 183 12.24 24.14 15.03
N PRO A 184 11.54 25.21 15.44
CA PRO A 184 10.11 25.14 15.75
C PRO A 184 9.29 24.55 14.60
N VAL A 185 8.32 23.72 14.93
CA VAL A 185 7.44 23.07 13.95
C VAL A 185 6.35 24.03 13.49
N ASN A 186 6.14 24.15 12.18
CA ASN A 186 4.99 24.84 11.58
C ASN A 186 4.18 23.89 10.69
N LEU A 187 3.21 23.21 11.31
CA LEU A 187 2.36 22.24 10.60
C LEU A 187 1.51 22.85 9.47
N ALA A 188 1.16 24.14 9.55
CA ALA A 188 0.38 24.81 8.50
C ALA A 188 1.15 24.95 7.18
N LEU A 189 2.49 24.95 7.24
CA LEU A 189 3.38 25.03 6.08
C LEU A 189 4.11 23.70 5.81
N SER A 190 3.66 22.61 6.43
CA SER A 190 4.30 21.31 6.24
C SER A 190 4.05 20.74 4.85
N ASN A 191 5.05 20.05 4.31
CA ASN A 191 4.83 19.15 3.18
C ASN A 191 4.41 17.77 3.67
N SER A 192 3.97 16.91 2.77
CA SER A 192 3.64 15.53 3.12
C SER A 192 4.12 14.50 2.11
N ILE A 193 4.38 13.29 2.60
CA ILE A 193 4.63 12.12 1.75
C ILE A 193 3.79 10.93 2.19
N LEU A 194 3.29 10.19 1.20
CA LEU A 194 2.69 8.87 1.35
C LEU A 194 3.46 7.90 0.46
N MET A 195 3.87 6.75 1.01
CA MET A 195 4.66 5.76 0.27
C MET A 195 3.92 4.44 0.20
N ASN A 196 3.69 3.96 -1.02
CA ASN A 196 3.10 2.64 -1.26
C ASN A 196 4.17 1.71 -1.82
N PHE A 197 4.20 0.49 -1.30
CA PHE A 197 5.12 -0.55 -1.74
C PHE A 197 4.35 -1.58 -2.56
N PHE A 198 5.00 -2.20 -3.53
CA PHE A 198 4.44 -3.29 -4.33
C PHE A 198 5.52 -4.32 -4.61
N ASN A 199 5.24 -5.59 -4.33
CA ASN A 199 6.17 -6.68 -4.60
C ASN A 199 5.77 -7.37 -5.91
N SER A 200 6.76 -7.71 -6.73
CA SER A 200 6.57 -8.50 -7.96
C SER A 200 7.64 -9.57 -8.09
N LEU A 201 7.42 -10.51 -9.02
CA LEU A 201 8.38 -11.57 -9.33
C LEU A 201 9.75 -11.01 -9.75
N ASP A 202 10.75 -11.89 -9.75
CA ASP A 202 12.16 -11.57 -9.99
C ASP A 202 12.75 -10.64 -8.91
N GLN A 203 12.26 -10.78 -7.68
CA GLN A 203 12.71 -10.01 -6.51
C GLN A 203 12.66 -8.49 -6.75
N LYS A 204 11.54 -8.02 -7.31
CA LYS A 204 11.30 -6.61 -7.61
C LYS A 204 10.41 -5.95 -6.57
N VAL A 205 10.78 -4.74 -6.15
CA VAL A 205 10.00 -3.87 -5.29
C VAL A 205 9.78 -2.55 -6.01
N MET A 206 8.51 -2.22 -6.28
CA MET A 206 8.12 -0.90 -6.74
C MET A 206 7.67 -0.06 -5.54
N VAL A 207 8.11 1.19 -5.52
CA VAL A 207 7.76 2.21 -4.54
C VAL A 207 7.08 3.35 -5.26
N ILE A 208 5.85 3.66 -4.87
CA ILE A 208 5.12 4.83 -5.33
C ILE A 208 5.10 5.85 -4.20
N VAL A 209 5.71 7.00 -4.43
CA VAL A 209 5.76 8.12 -3.48
C VAL A 209 4.84 9.20 -3.98
N LYS A 210 3.87 9.58 -3.16
CA LYS A 210 2.98 10.70 -3.43
C LYS A 210 3.37 11.87 -2.54
N TYR A 211 3.64 13.01 -3.15
CA TYR A 211 4.04 14.25 -2.51
C TYR A 211 2.86 15.21 -2.41
N ASN A 212 2.63 15.76 -1.22
CA ASN A 212 1.58 16.75 -0.94
C ASN A 212 0.21 16.30 -1.44
N HIS A 213 -0.11 15.02 -1.25
CA HIS A 213 -1.31 14.40 -1.81
C HIS A 213 -2.58 14.92 -1.13
N VAL A 214 -3.34 15.76 -1.83
CA VAL A 214 -4.66 16.25 -1.42
C VAL A 214 -5.64 15.95 -2.55
N GLY A 215 -6.53 14.98 -2.35
CA GLY A 215 -7.39 14.48 -3.43
C GLY A 215 -6.59 13.82 -4.55
N ASN A 216 -6.83 14.20 -5.81
CA ASN A 216 -6.08 13.70 -6.97
C ASN A 216 -4.91 14.60 -7.41
N ARG A 217 -4.57 15.62 -6.62
CA ARG A 217 -3.50 16.58 -6.94
C ARG A 217 -2.20 16.25 -6.21
N GLY A 218 -1.10 16.78 -6.73
CA GLY A 218 0.22 16.72 -6.13
C GLY A 218 1.26 16.22 -7.12
N LYS A 219 2.30 15.57 -6.61
CA LYS A 219 3.30 14.90 -7.46
C LYS A 219 3.42 13.45 -7.08
N GLU A 220 3.73 12.61 -8.06
CA GLU A 220 3.98 11.19 -7.87
C GLU A 220 5.36 10.83 -8.41
N GLN A 221 6.06 9.98 -7.68
CA GLN A 221 7.30 9.37 -8.12
C GLN A 221 7.17 7.86 -8.03
N ARG A 222 7.58 7.16 -9.08
CA ARG A 222 7.61 5.69 -9.13
C ARG A 222 9.04 5.22 -9.27
N MET A 223 9.43 4.29 -8.42
CA MET A 223 10.77 3.72 -8.42
C MET A 223 10.65 2.22 -8.38
N THR A 224 11.36 1.52 -9.25
CA THR A 224 11.43 0.05 -9.20
C THR A 224 12.85 -0.38 -8.91
N PHE A 225 13.00 -1.19 -7.86
CA PHE A 225 14.25 -1.78 -7.44
C PHE A 225 14.21 -3.28 -7.72
N GLN A 226 15.33 -3.84 -8.15
CA GLN A 226 15.48 -5.28 -8.37
C GLN A 226 16.70 -5.81 -7.62
N TYR A 227 16.52 -6.95 -6.94
CA TYR A 227 17.61 -7.64 -6.29
C TYR A 227 18.25 -8.65 -7.25
N THR A 228 19.51 -8.43 -7.63
CA THR A 228 20.29 -9.32 -8.49
C THR A 228 21.71 -9.42 -7.97
N ASN A 229 22.34 -10.59 -8.07
CA ASN A 229 23.73 -10.81 -7.62
C ASN A 229 23.99 -10.32 -6.16
N LYS A 230 23.02 -10.56 -5.28
CA LYS A 230 23.03 -10.13 -3.87
C LYS A 230 23.07 -8.61 -3.64
N LYS A 231 22.61 -7.81 -4.61
CA LYS A 231 22.58 -6.35 -4.54
C LYS A 231 21.26 -5.81 -5.08
N TRP A 232 20.79 -4.72 -4.47
CA TRP A 232 19.66 -3.96 -4.99
C TRP A 232 20.13 -2.95 -6.03
N ASN A 233 19.41 -2.87 -7.15
CA ASN A 233 19.65 -1.92 -8.22
C ASN A 233 18.36 -1.18 -8.54
N LEU A 234 18.44 0.13 -8.77
CA LEU A 234 17.36 0.91 -9.35
C LEU A 234 17.26 0.59 -10.85
N ILE A 235 16.09 0.14 -11.30
CA ILE A 235 15.87 -0.25 -12.71
C ILE A 235 14.86 0.65 -13.44
N SER A 236 14.06 1.44 -12.72
CA SER A 236 13.19 2.48 -13.27
C SER A 236 12.96 3.57 -12.24
N HIS A 237 12.89 4.82 -12.70
CA HIS A 237 12.65 6.03 -11.90
C HIS A 237 11.87 7.02 -12.76
N GLU A 238 10.64 7.30 -12.37
CA GLU A 238 9.69 8.13 -13.12
C GLU A 238 9.05 9.14 -12.17
N ALA A 239 8.82 10.36 -12.65
CA ALA A 239 8.17 11.43 -11.91
C ALA A 239 7.02 12.03 -12.72
N PHE A 240 5.92 12.33 -12.04
CA PHE A 240 4.66 12.77 -12.63
C PHE A 240 4.08 13.93 -11.82
N ASP A 241 3.52 14.91 -12.52
CA ASP A 241 2.62 15.89 -11.92
C ASP A 241 1.17 15.37 -12.03
N LEU A 242 0.46 15.36 -10.91
CA LEU A 242 -0.94 14.97 -10.84
C LEU A 242 -1.82 16.23 -10.91
N ASN A 243 -2.53 16.39 -12.02
CA ASN A 243 -3.42 17.53 -12.30
C ASN A 243 -4.84 17.31 -11.76
#